data_AF-A0A8S3INZ7-F1
#
_entry.id   AF-A0A8S3INZ7-F1
#
_cell.length_a   1.000
_cell.length_b   1.000
_cell.length_c   1.000
_cell.angle_alpha   90.00
_cell.angle_beta   90.00
_cell.angle_gamma   90.00
#
_symmetry.space_group_name_H-M   'P 1'
#
loop_
_entity.id
_entity.type
_entity.pdbx_description
1 polymer ?
#
loop_
_entity_poly.entity_id
_entity_poly.type
_entity_poly.pdbx_seq_one_letter_code
_entity_poly.pdbx_strand_id
1 'polypeptide(L)'
;MMAKLAKRLNESNINIILTQSASMINLTSALQTLREKKARIVFVNFDTSSRAAFFCEVYRTFTKELRKRYVWILTGNDFHLWNLSITNCSIHDIINGAHGHIIIDSLYQIKPSLINPNTTVQDLKEHLGLNGHLDRQILHAFDAIWSIALLIRASIQQQDIGIEKFSYSSADMKNQWL
;
A
#
# COMPACT_ATOMS: atom_id res chain seq x y z
N MET A 1 -7.62 4.92 -6.41
CA MET A 1 -6.16 4.82 -6.67
C MET A 1 -5.83 5.01 -8.15
N MET A 2 -6.42 4.21 -9.06
CA MET A 2 -6.05 4.22 -10.48
C MET A 2 -6.32 5.52 -11.25
N ALA A 3 -7.39 6.26 -10.92
CA ALA A 3 -7.65 7.57 -11.55
C ALA A 3 -6.54 8.61 -11.28
N LYS A 4 -5.97 8.61 -10.07
CA LYS A 4 -4.86 9.51 -9.71
C LYS A 4 -3.57 9.12 -10.43
N LEU A 5 -3.32 7.82 -10.59
CA LEU A 5 -2.18 7.32 -11.36
C LEU A 5 -2.29 7.72 -12.83
N ALA A 6 -3.46 7.52 -13.45
CA ALA A 6 -3.68 7.87 -14.84
C ALA A 6 -3.43 9.37 -15.11
N LYS A 7 -3.91 10.24 -14.21
CA LYS A 7 -3.63 11.67 -14.28
C LYS A 7 -2.13 11.97 -14.27
N ARG A 8 -1.37 11.42 -13.31
CA ARG A 8 0.08 11.65 -13.17
C ARG A 8 0.89 11.10 -14.33
N LEU A 9 0.50 9.96 -14.89
CA LEU A 9 1.14 9.38 -16.07
C LEU A 9 0.95 10.30 -17.28
N ASN A 10 -0.25 10.81 -17.49
CA ASN A 10 -0.54 11.76 -18.55
C ASN A 10 0.25 13.06 -18.40
N GLU A 11 0.34 13.61 -17.19
CA GLU A 11 1.18 14.79 -16.87
C GLU A 11 2.68 14.54 -17.15
N SER A 12 3.11 13.28 -17.15
CA SER A 12 4.49 12.87 -17.43
C SER A 12 4.71 12.42 -18.88
N ASN A 13 3.76 12.67 -19.79
CA ASN A 13 3.77 12.20 -21.19
C ASN A 13 3.85 10.68 -21.35
N ILE A 14 3.28 9.92 -20.40
CA ILE A 14 3.17 8.47 -20.47
C ILE A 14 1.73 8.10 -20.85
N ASN A 15 1.56 7.54 -22.05
CA ASN A 15 0.25 7.16 -22.58
C ASN A 15 -0.21 5.80 -22.06
N ILE A 16 -1.44 5.75 -21.54
CA ILE A 16 -2.09 4.51 -21.14
C ILE A 16 -2.77 3.90 -22.37
N ILE A 17 -2.31 2.72 -22.79
CA ILE A 17 -2.85 2.02 -23.96
C ILE A 17 -4.02 1.09 -23.64
N LEU A 18 -4.19 0.72 -22.37
CA LEU A 18 -5.25 -0.17 -21.90
C LEU A 18 -5.55 0.07 -20.42
N THR A 19 -6.83 0.13 -20.09
CA THR A 19 -7.34 0.06 -18.71
C THR A 19 -8.39 -1.03 -18.66
N GLN A 20 -8.28 -1.94 -17.69
CA GLN A 20 -9.21 -3.04 -17.54
C GLN A 20 -9.43 -3.38 -16.07
N SER A 21 -10.63 -3.83 -15.76
CA SER A 21 -10.99 -4.45 -14.49
C SER A 21 -11.33 -5.90 -14.76
N ALA A 22 -10.75 -6.81 -13.98
CA ALA A 22 -11.01 -8.24 -14.09
C ALA A 22 -11.33 -8.83 -12.71
N SER A 23 -12.29 -9.74 -12.68
CA SER A 23 -12.52 -10.65 -11.58
C SER A 23 -11.84 -11.99 -11.87
N MET A 24 -11.90 -12.91 -10.92
CA MET A 24 -11.35 -14.26 -11.10
C MET A 24 -11.95 -15.02 -12.30
N ILE A 25 -13.21 -14.73 -12.65
CA ILE A 25 -13.94 -15.45 -13.70
C ILE A 25 -13.44 -15.06 -15.10
N ASN A 26 -13.03 -13.81 -15.30
CA ASN A 26 -12.61 -13.28 -16.59
C ASN A 26 -11.12 -12.91 -16.65
N LEU A 27 -10.33 -13.40 -15.69
CA LEU A 27 -8.91 -13.05 -15.61
C LEU A 27 -8.13 -13.53 -16.84
N THR A 28 -8.40 -14.74 -17.32
CA THR A 28 -7.70 -15.29 -18.49
C THR A 28 -7.93 -14.45 -19.74
N SER A 29 -9.17 -13.98 -20.00
CA SER A 29 -9.47 -13.13 -21.16
C SER A 29 -8.87 -11.72 -21.01
N ALA A 30 -8.84 -11.18 -19.81
CA ALA A 30 -8.12 -9.95 -19.48
C ALA A 30 -6.60 -10.07 -19.75
N LEU A 31 -5.98 -11.20 -19.41
CA LEU A 31 -4.57 -11.47 -19.72
C LEU A 31 -4.31 -11.64 -21.23
N GLN A 32 -5.25 -12.26 -21.96
CA GLN A 32 -5.18 -12.36 -23.42
C GLN A 32 -5.27 -10.99 -24.10
N THR A 33 -6.14 -10.11 -23.60
CA THR A 33 -6.27 -8.73 -24.10
C THR A 33 -4.95 -7.96 -23.94
N LEU A 34 -4.28 -8.09 -22.79
CA LEU A 34 -2.94 -7.50 -22.56
C LEU A 34 -1.94 -7.98 -23.61
N ARG A 35 -1.98 -9.27 -23.95
CA ARG A 35 -1.10 -9.89 -24.95
C ARG A 35 -1.36 -9.34 -26.35
N GLU A 36 -2.63 -9.25 -26.75
CA GLU A 36 -3.05 -8.74 -28.06
C GLU A 36 -2.69 -7.26 -28.25
N LYS A 37 -2.91 -6.45 -27.20
CA LYS A 37 -2.55 -5.03 -27.18
C LYS A 37 -1.05 -4.78 -26.99
N LYS A 38 -0.24 -5.84 -26.84
CA LYS A 38 1.21 -5.78 -26.57
C LYS A 38 1.54 -4.92 -25.34
N ALA A 39 0.69 -4.92 -24.32
CA ALA A 39 0.88 -4.16 -23.10
C ALA A 39 1.87 -4.87 -22.16
N ARG A 40 3.15 -4.48 -22.22
CA ARG A 40 4.25 -5.18 -21.52
C ARG A 40 4.53 -4.69 -20.11
N ILE A 41 4.24 -3.43 -19.80
CA ILE A 41 4.36 -2.86 -18.45
C ILE A 41 2.95 -2.75 -17.91
N VAL A 42 2.66 -3.49 -16.83
CA VAL A 42 1.30 -3.61 -16.30
C VAL A 42 1.30 -3.24 -14.83
N PHE A 43 0.56 -2.18 -14.51
CA PHE A 43 0.23 -1.83 -13.13
C PHE A 43 -1.00 -2.62 -12.72
N VAL A 44 -0.86 -3.41 -11.66
CA VAL A 44 -1.95 -4.26 -11.17
C VAL A 44 -2.25 -3.89 -9.71
N ASN A 45 -3.54 -3.75 -9.42
CA ASN A 45 -4.04 -3.55 -8.07
C ASN A 45 -5.17 -4.54 -7.83
N PHE A 46 -4.93 -5.46 -6.92
CA PHE A 46 -5.89 -6.47 -6.48
C PHE A 46 -5.91 -6.51 -4.95
N ASP A 47 -6.94 -7.11 -4.39
CA ASP A 47 -6.92 -7.47 -2.98
C ASP A 47 -5.76 -8.43 -2.69
N THR A 48 -5.26 -8.39 -1.45
CA THR A 48 -4.15 -9.21 -0.98
C THR A 48 -4.41 -10.70 -1.15
N SER A 49 -5.66 -11.13 -1.08
CA SER A 49 -6.05 -12.53 -1.24
C SER A 49 -5.84 -13.04 -2.66
N SER A 50 -6.04 -12.21 -3.69
CA SER A 50 -6.12 -12.61 -5.10
C SER A 50 -4.76 -12.70 -5.81
N ARG A 51 -3.64 -12.32 -5.17
CA ARG A 51 -2.31 -12.32 -5.84
C ARG A 51 -1.90 -13.71 -6.34
N ALA A 52 -2.13 -14.74 -5.52
CA ALA A 52 -1.74 -16.13 -5.84
C ALA A 52 -2.52 -16.65 -7.06
N ALA A 53 -3.82 -16.40 -7.08
CA ALA A 53 -4.70 -16.69 -8.19
C ALA A 53 -4.27 -15.94 -9.47
N PHE A 54 -3.94 -14.65 -9.34
CA PHE A 54 -3.48 -13.85 -10.46
C PHE A 54 -2.25 -14.44 -11.12
N PHE A 55 -1.21 -14.71 -10.35
CA PHE A 55 0.04 -15.25 -10.89
C PHE A 55 -0.07 -16.72 -11.32
N CYS A 56 -0.99 -17.49 -10.74
CA CYS A 56 -1.34 -18.80 -11.28
C CYS A 56 -1.87 -18.69 -12.72
N GLU A 57 -2.78 -17.74 -12.97
CA GLU A 57 -3.29 -17.51 -14.33
C GLU A 57 -2.24 -16.94 -15.28
N VAL A 58 -1.33 -16.09 -14.78
CA VAL A 58 -0.17 -15.64 -15.57
C VAL A 58 0.72 -16.83 -15.94
N TYR A 59 1.00 -17.73 -15.01
CA TYR A 59 1.81 -18.92 -15.25
C TYR A 59 1.20 -19.83 -16.33
N ARG A 60 -0.12 -20.01 -16.29
CA ARG A 60 -0.88 -20.81 -17.28
C ARG A 60 -0.98 -20.14 -18.64
N THR A 61 -1.28 -18.85 -18.67
CA THR A 61 -1.59 -18.11 -19.91
C THR A 61 -0.35 -17.78 -20.72
N PHE A 62 0.78 -17.51 -20.05
CA PHE A 62 2.01 -17.08 -20.68
C PHE A 62 3.06 -18.17 -20.60
N THR A 63 3.64 -18.52 -21.75
CA THR A 63 4.82 -19.40 -21.80
C THR A 63 6.01 -18.76 -21.07
N LYS A 64 6.97 -19.57 -20.62
CA LYS A 64 8.16 -19.10 -19.89
C LYS A 64 8.88 -17.95 -20.60
N GLU A 65 9.09 -18.07 -21.91
CA GLU A 65 9.77 -17.02 -22.70
C GLU A 65 8.91 -15.77 -22.88
N LEU A 66 7.59 -15.92 -22.89
CA LEU A 66 6.68 -14.78 -23.00
C LEU A 66 6.58 -14.03 -21.68
N ARG A 67 6.58 -14.72 -20.52
CA ARG A 67 6.54 -14.09 -19.18
C ARG A 67 7.70 -13.13 -18.95
N LYS A 68 8.92 -13.48 -19.39
CA LYS A 68 10.11 -12.62 -19.32
C LYS A 68 9.97 -11.28 -20.05
N ARG A 69 8.97 -11.13 -20.92
CA ARG A 69 8.69 -9.90 -21.68
C ARG A 69 7.66 -9.00 -21.01
N TYR A 70 7.15 -9.36 -19.83
CA TYR A 70 6.19 -8.56 -19.06
C TYR A 70 6.81 -8.12 -17.74
N VAL A 71 6.50 -6.89 -17.34
CA VAL A 71 6.82 -6.34 -16.02
C VAL A 71 5.51 -6.11 -15.29
N TRP A 72 5.36 -6.78 -14.15
CA TRP A 72 4.21 -6.62 -13.27
C TRP A 72 4.60 -5.67 -12.14
N ILE A 73 3.90 -4.53 -12.04
CA ILE A 73 4.11 -3.55 -10.98
C ILE A 73 2.91 -3.61 -10.05
N LEU A 74 3.17 -3.92 -8.79
CA LEU A 74 2.19 -4.20 -7.76
C LEU A 74 2.34 -3.24 -6.61
N THR A 75 1.23 -2.96 -5.94
CA THR A 75 1.24 -2.25 -4.65
C THR A 75 1.02 -3.23 -3.52
N GLY A 76 1.78 -3.13 -2.43
CA GLY A 76 1.52 -3.90 -1.22
C GLY A 76 2.78 -4.29 -0.48
N ASN A 77 2.60 -5.05 0.61
CA ASN A 77 3.68 -5.57 1.42
C ASN A 77 4.17 -6.93 0.91
N ASP A 78 5.48 -7.16 1.03
CA ASP A 78 6.15 -8.43 0.70
C ASP A 78 5.91 -9.50 1.78
N PHE A 79 5.49 -9.07 2.96
CA PHE A 79 5.25 -9.94 4.12
C PHE A 79 3.92 -10.69 3.98
N HIS A 80 4.03 -11.95 3.56
CA HIS A 80 3.09 -13.03 3.85
C HIS A 80 1.68 -12.89 3.25
N LEU A 81 1.48 -13.61 2.15
CA LEU A 81 0.57 -14.77 2.04
C LEU A 81 0.17 -14.91 0.57
N TRP A 82 0.91 -15.73 -0.18
CA TRP A 82 0.30 -16.40 -1.32
C TRP A 82 -0.80 -17.29 -0.72
N ASN A 83 -2.03 -16.81 -0.71
CA ASN A 83 -3.13 -17.62 -0.23
C ASN A 83 -3.33 -18.78 -1.23
N LEU A 84 -2.74 -19.93 -0.93
CA LEU A 84 -2.76 -21.08 -1.82
C LEU A 84 -4.15 -21.75 -1.85
N SER A 85 -5.03 -21.48 -0.88
CA SER A 85 -6.35 -22.12 -0.82
C SER A 85 -7.30 -21.66 -1.92
N ILE A 86 -7.00 -20.55 -2.59
CA ILE A 86 -7.84 -19.98 -3.65
C ILE A 86 -7.35 -20.35 -5.07
N THR A 87 -6.38 -21.26 -5.18
CA THR A 87 -5.83 -21.67 -6.46
C THR A 87 -5.33 -23.12 -6.45
N ASN A 88 -5.41 -23.77 -7.61
CA ASN A 88 -4.88 -25.14 -7.79
C ASN A 88 -3.41 -25.15 -8.23
N CYS A 89 -2.75 -23.99 -8.28
CA CYS A 89 -1.32 -23.90 -8.60
C CYS A 89 -0.45 -24.26 -7.40
N SER A 90 0.69 -24.91 -7.66
CA SER A 90 1.72 -25.06 -6.64
C SER A 90 2.37 -23.72 -6.32
N ILE A 91 3.04 -23.63 -5.17
CA ILE A 91 3.85 -22.45 -4.84
C ILE A 91 4.93 -22.18 -5.91
N HIS A 92 5.47 -23.23 -6.54
CA HIS A 92 6.45 -23.12 -7.61
C HIS A 92 5.86 -22.45 -8.86
N ASP A 93 4.64 -22.82 -9.25
CA ASP A 93 3.95 -22.21 -10.39
C ASP A 93 3.70 -20.72 -10.14
N ILE A 94 3.26 -20.36 -8.94
CA ILE A 94 3.00 -18.97 -8.54
C ILE A 94 4.29 -18.15 -8.58
N ILE A 95 5.38 -18.65 -8.00
CA ILE A 95 6.69 -17.97 -8.03
C ILE A 95 7.17 -17.77 -9.48
N ASN A 96 7.01 -18.78 -10.34
CA ASN A 96 7.36 -18.67 -11.76
C ASN A 96 6.46 -17.71 -12.54
N GLY A 97 5.19 -17.59 -12.17
CA GLY A 97 4.25 -16.61 -12.70
C GLY A 97 4.60 -15.19 -12.26
N ALA A 98 5.03 -15.03 -11.02
CA ALA A 98 5.42 -13.77 -10.40
C ALA A 98 6.86 -13.34 -10.71
N HIS A 99 7.68 -14.17 -11.34
CA HIS A 99 9.10 -13.89 -11.54
C HIS A 99 9.33 -12.52 -12.22
N GLY A 100 10.16 -11.67 -11.60
CA GLY A 100 10.50 -10.34 -12.11
C GLY A 100 9.46 -9.24 -11.84
N HIS A 101 8.48 -9.48 -10.97
CA HIS A 101 7.55 -8.43 -10.54
C HIS A 101 8.24 -7.40 -9.63
N ILE A 102 7.72 -6.18 -9.64
CA ILE A 102 8.13 -5.08 -8.78
C ILE A 102 7.00 -4.82 -7.80
N ILE A 103 7.33 -4.80 -6.51
CA ILE A 103 6.41 -4.35 -5.45
C ILE A 103 6.79 -2.93 -5.06
N ILE A 104 5.79 -2.06 -5.08
CA ILE A 104 5.86 -0.70 -4.55
C ILE A 104 5.14 -0.70 -3.21
N ASP A 105 5.86 -0.30 -2.19
CA ASP A 105 5.35 -0.16 -0.84
C ASP A 105 5.88 1.13 -0.21
N SER A 106 5.22 1.60 0.84
CA SER A 106 5.75 2.69 1.65
C SER A 106 6.91 2.19 2.50
N LEU A 107 7.98 2.98 2.56
CA LEU A 107 9.07 2.75 3.49
C LEU A 107 8.67 3.27 4.88
N TYR A 108 8.74 2.41 5.88
CA TYR A 108 8.45 2.75 7.28
C TYR A 108 9.72 2.61 8.13
N GLN A 109 10.65 3.52 7.93
CA GLN A 109 11.77 3.67 8.86
C GLN A 109 11.42 4.77 9.85
N ILE A 110 11.47 4.46 11.15
CA ILE A 110 11.52 5.49 12.19
C ILE A 110 12.87 6.19 12.01
N LYS A 111 12.85 7.48 11.69
CA LYS A 111 14.04 8.31 11.91
C LYS A 111 14.17 8.50 13.43
N PRO A 112 15.29 8.11 14.07
CA PRO A 112 15.46 8.17 15.52
C PRO A 112 15.32 9.58 16.15
N SER A 113 15.11 10.63 15.34
CA SER A 113 15.43 12.00 15.69
C SER A 113 14.25 12.90 16.08
N LEU A 114 13.00 12.41 16.17
CA LEU A 114 11.85 13.32 16.33
C LEU A 114 11.17 13.34 17.70
N ILE A 115 11.44 12.39 18.60
CA ILE A 115 10.70 12.32 19.88
C ILE A 115 11.64 12.13 21.08
N ASN A 116 12.66 11.28 20.95
CA ASN A 116 13.75 11.14 21.90
C ASN A 116 14.94 10.51 21.14
N PRO A 117 16.12 11.16 21.07
CA PRO A 117 17.28 10.57 20.41
C PRO A 117 17.70 9.20 20.99
N ASN A 118 17.17 8.83 22.15
CA ASN A 118 17.47 7.58 22.86
C ASN A 118 16.39 6.48 22.71
N THR A 119 15.37 6.65 21.86
CA THR A 119 14.34 5.62 21.65
C THR A 119 14.33 5.13 20.21
N THR A 120 14.71 3.87 20.03
CA THR A 120 14.74 3.16 18.76
C THR A 120 13.43 2.39 18.52
N VAL A 121 13.23 1.90 17.28
CA VAL A 121 12.16 0.95 16.93
C VAL A 121 12.20 -0.27 17.85
N GLN A 122 13.41 -0.70 18.23
CA GLN A 122 13.62 -1.90 19.01
C GLN A 122 13.15 -1.70 20.45
N ASP A 123 13.45 -0.53 21.04
CA ASP A 123 12.96 -0.17 22.38
C ASP A 123 11.42 -0.13 22.40
N LEU A 124 10.80 0.37 21.34
CA LEU A 124 9.34 0.37 21.22
C LEU A 124 8.77 -1.05 21.14
N LYS A 125 9.40 -1.95 20.37
CA LYS A 125 8.98 -3.35 20.28
C LYS A 125 9.09 -4.05 21.63
N GLU A 126 10.19 -3.86 22.33
CA GLU A 126 10.43 -4.43 23.65
C GLU A 126 9.44 -3.90 24.68
N HIS A 127 9.21 -2.59 24.68
CA HIS A 127 8.25 -1.95 25.57
C HIS A 127 6.80 -2.42 25.34
N LEU A 128 6.42 -2.64 24.08
CA LEU A 128 5.10 -3.16 23.73
C LEU A 128 4.99 -4.69 23.84
N GLY A 129 6.05 -5.38 24.28
CA GLY A 129 6.07 -6.84 24.38
C GLY A 129 5.88 -7.56 23.04
N LEU A 130 6.23 -6.90 21.93
CA LEU A 130 6.01 -7.39 20.58
C LEU A 130 7.15 -8.33 20.17
N ASN A 131 6.94 -9.62 20.42
CA ASN A 131 7.80 -10.68 19.90
C ASN A 131 7.51 -10.92 18.42
N GLY A 132 8.07 -10.10 17.52
CA GLY A 132 7.97 -10.33 16.08
C GLY A 132 7.91 -9.08 15.21
N HIS A 133 7.10 -9.16 14.15
CA HIS A 133 6.92 -8.07 13.19
C HIS A 133 6.08 -6.95 13.81
N LEU A 134 6.61 -5.73 13.80
CA LEU A 134 5.87 -4.55 14.24
C LEU A 134 4.86 -4.17 13.15
N ASP A 135 3.57 -4.23 13.47
CA ASP A 135 2.54 -3.77 12.54
C ASP A 135 2.76 -2.27 12.24
N ARG A 136 2.68 -1.88 10.97
CA ARG A 136 2.93 -0.50 10.51
C ARG A 136 1.93 0.46 11.15
N GLN A 137 0.72 -0.02 11.40
CA GLN A 137 -0.35 0.72 12.04
C GLN A 137 0.06 1.18 13.45
N ILE A 138 0.91 0.43 14.14
CA ILE A 138 1.42 0.79 15.47
C ILE A 138 2.33 2.01 15.38
N LEU A 139 3.21 2.07 14.37
CA LEU A 139 4.08 3.23 14.16
C LEU A 139 3.28 4.49 13.81
N HIS A 140 2.27 4.36 12.95
CA HIS A 140 1.38 5.49 12.63
C HIS A 140 0.59 5.97 13.84
N ALA A 141 0.09 5.04 14.66
CA ALA A 141 -0.62 5.38 15.89
C ALA A 141 0.31 6.11 16.87
N PHE A 142 1.55 5.64 17.01
CA PHE A 142 2.56 6.28 17.84
C PHE A 142 2.83 7.72 17.39
N ASP A 143 3.13 7.94 16.10
CA ASP A 143 3.37 9.27 15.55
C ASP A 143 2.15 10.18 15.64
N ALA A 144 0.93 9.64 15.45
CA ALA A 144 -0.31 10.40 15.54
C ALA A 144 -0.55 10.91 16.96
N ILE A 145 -0.39 10.05 17.98
CA ILE A 145 -0.55 10.45 19.39
C ILE A 145 0.47 11.51 19.77
N TRP A 146 1.74 11.33 19.39
CA TRP A 146 2.78 12.32 19.64
C TRP A 146 2.52 13.66 18.95
N SER A 147 2.07 13.62 17.69
CA SER A 147 1.70 14.83 16.94
C SER A 147 0.56 15.59 17.62
N ILE A 148 -0.47 14.88 18.11
CA ILE A 148 -1.57 15.47 18.87
C ILE A 148 -1.05 16.11 20.16
N ALA A 149 -0.21 15.41 20.93
CA ALA A 149 0.34 15.94 22.18
C ALA A 149 1.18 17.20 21.96
N LEU A 150 2.03 17.21 20.93
CA LEU A 150 2.85 18.37 20.56
C LEU A 150 1.99 19.55 20.09
N LEU A 151 0.94 19.27 19.30
CA LEU A 151 0.00 20.29 18.85
C LEU A 151 -0.75 20.91 20.03
N ILE A 152 -1.29 20.09 20.93
CA ILE A 152 -1.96 20.56 22.15
C ILE A 152 -1.05 21.46 22.97
N ARG A 153 0.20 21.03 23.19
CA ARG A 153 1.20 21.82 23.94
C ARG A 153 1.45 23.18 23.27
N ALA A 154 1.62 23.20 21.95
CA ALA A 154 1.85 24.44 21.21
C ALA A 154 0.61 25.36 21.24
N SER A 155 -0.59 24.80 21.17
CA SER A 155 -1.84 25.57 21.25
C SER A 155 -2.05 26.23 22.62
N ILE A 156 -1.80 25.51 23.72
CA ILE A 156 -1.85 26.10 25.08
C ILE A 156 -0.86 27.27 25.21
N GLN A 157 0.32 27.16 24.59
CA GLN A 157 1.32 28.23 24.64
C GLN A 157 0.94 29.48 23.84
N GLN A 158 0.06 29.34 22.84
CA GLN A 158 -0.35 30.43 21.95
C GLN A 158 -1.70 31.07 22.34
N GLN A 159 -2.55 30.38 23.09
CA GLN A 159 -3.87 30.85 23.48
C GLN A 159 -4.03 30.82 25.00
N ASP A 160 -4.55 31.90 25.57
CA ASP A 160 -4.89 32.01 27.00
C ASP A 160 -6.23 31.31 27.36
N ILE A 161 -6.66 30.38 26.50
CA ILE A 161 -7.88 29.59 26.65
C ILE A 161 -7.44 28.18 26.99
N GLY A 162 -7.64 27.78 28.24
CA GLY A 162 -7.39 26.42 28.66
C GLY A 162 -8.34 25.43 27.98
N ILE A 163 -7.85 24.20 27.77
CA ILE A 163 -8.56 23.12 27.07
C ILE A 163 -9.87 22.78 27.77
N GLU A 164 -9.95 23.00 29.08
CA GLU A 164 -11.16 22.81 29.88
C GLU A 164 -12.33 23.69 29.47
N LYS A 165 -12.09 24.77 28.72
CA LYS A 165 -13.11 25.68 28.21
C LYS A 165 -13.59 25.33 26.80
N PHE A 166 -13.10 24.23 26.23
CA PHE A 166 -13.50 23.78 24.90
C PHE A 166 -14.99 23.44 24.85
N SER A 167 -15.68 23.96 23.83
CA SER A 167 -17.06 23.60 23.52
C SER A 167 -17.26 23.48 22.02
N TYR A 168 -17.93 22.40 21.60
CA TYR A 168 -18.39 22.20 20.22
C TYR A 168 -19.36 23.30 19.73
N SER A 169 -19.94 24.09 20.64
CA SER A 169 -20.84 25.20 20.30
C SER A 169 -20.15 26.55 20.11
N SER A 170 -18.82 26.62 20.32
CA SER A 170 -18.04 27.85 20.19
C SER A 170 -18.12 28.44 18.77
N ALA A 171 -18.13 29.77 18.66
CA ALA A 171 -18.22 30.47 17.38
C ALA A 171 -17.04 30.14 16.45
N ASP A 172 -15.85 29.94 17.04
CA ASP A 172 -14.64 29.56 16.30
C ASP A 172 -14.77 28.19 15.65
N MET A 173 -15.44 27.23 16.30
CA MET A 173 -15.74 25.93 15.68
C MET A 173 -16.81 26.06 14.60
N LYS A 174 -17.86 26.86 14.80
CA LYS A 174 -18.94 27.00 13.79
C LYS A 174 -18.46 27.57 12.45
N ASN A 175 -17.43 28.42 12.46
CA ASN A 175 -16.94 29.11 11.26
C ASN A 175 -15.84 28.34 10.50
N GLN A 176 -15.33 27.22 11.02
CA GLN A 176 -14.30 26.41 10.34
C GLN A 176 -14.87 25.24 9.54
N TRP A 177 -16.14 24.89 9.74
CA TRP A 177 -16.78 23.71 9.15
C TRP A 177 -17.96 24.02 8.22
N LEU A 178 -18.16 25.30 7.86
CA LEU A 178 -19.11 25.80 6.87
C LEU A 178 -18.37 26.61 5.80
#